data_AF-A0A969EQQ3-F1
#
_entry.id   AF-A0A969EQQ3-F1
#
_cell.length_a   1.000
_cell.length_b   1.000
_cell.length_c   1.000
_cell.angle_alpha   90.00
_cell.angle_beta   90.00
_cell.angle_gamma   90.00
#
_symmetry.space_group_name_H-M   'P 1'
#
loop_
_entity.id
_entity.type
_entity.pdbx_description
1 polymer ?
#
loop_
_entity_poly.entity_id
_entity_poly.type
_entity_poly.pdbx_seq_one_letter_code
_entity_poly.pdbx_strand_id
1 'polypeptide(L)'
;MELVKALRITRQSQVAFVGSGGKSTTIFQLARQLSPPVIVTATTHLAVDQLGLADRHYVVNSSENFDDIEWREEVILFTGELSNDGRTQGIEKIIWRKFVNWRSVGIVQF
;
A
#
# COMPACT_ATOMS: atom_id res chain seq x y z
N MET A 1 -9.59 10.05 -14.78
CA MET A 1 -8.72 11.15 -14.31
C MET A 1 -7.32 10.61 -14.09
N GLU A 2 -6.30 11.25 -14.64
CA GLU A 2 -4.89 10.87 -14.41
C GLU A 2 -4.33 11.63 -13.19
N LEU A 3 -4.42 11.01 -12.02
CA LEU A 3 -3.89 11.53 -10.75
C LEU A 3 -2.38 11.76 -10.80
N VAL A 4 -1.61 10.85 -11.42
CA VAL A 4 -0.15 11.00 -11.57
C VAL A 4 0.19 12.32 -12.27
N LYS A 5 -0.51 12.62 -13.36
CA LYS A 5 -0.31 13.85 -14.12
C LYS A 5 -0.83 15.08 -13.38
N ALA A 6 -2.03 14.98 -12.80
CA ALA A 6 -2.68 16.09 -12.09
C ALA A 6 -1.87 16.55 -10.86
N LEU A 7 -1.31 15.60 -10.11
CA LEU A 7 -0.51 15.84 -8.91
C LEU A 7 1.00 15.89 -9.18
N ARG A 8 1.42 15.71 -10.45
CA ARG A 8 2.83 15.66 -10.88
C ARG A 8 3.65 14.65 -10.06
N ILE A 9 3.09 13.47 -9.86
CA ILE A 9 3.71 12.41 -9.07
C ILE A 9 4.90 11.84 -9.83
N THR A 10 6.02 11.73 -9.12
CA THR A 10 7.24 11.05 -9.54
C THR A 10 7.54 9.93 -8.54
N ARG A 11 8.49 9.04 -8.86
CA ARG A 11 8.95 8.00 -7.92
C ARG A 11 9.55 8.56 -6.62
N GLN A 12 9.92 9.84 -6.59
CA GLN A 12 10.48 10.50 -5.40
C GLN A 12 9.43 11.32 -4.62
N SER A 13 8.19 11.38 -5.11
CA SER A 13 7.14 12.17 -4.49
C SER A 13 6.65 11.55 -3.18
N GLN A 14 6.53 12.37 -2.14
CA GLN A 14 5.82 12.04 -0.91
C GLN A 14 4.50 12.78 -0.90
N VAL A 15 3.38 12.03 -0.85
CA VAL A 15 2.03 12.61 -0.94
C VAL A 15 1.16 12.09 0.20
N ALA A 16 0.46 13.00 0.86
CA ALA A 16 -0.53 12.70 1.88
C ALA A 16 -1.92 13.08 1.37
N PHE A 17 -2.85 12.12 1.39
CA PHE A 17 -4.27 12.37 1.12
C PHE A 17 -5.02 12.61 2.43
N VAL A 18 -5.57 13.82 2.62
CA VAL A 18 -6.30 14.22 3.84
C VAL A 18 -7.76 14.51 3.52
N GLY A 19 -8.67 14.27 4.48
CA GLY A 19 -10.11 14.52 4.32
C GLY A 19 -11.01 13.40 4.85
N SER A 20 -12.32 13.61 4.83
CA SER A 20 -13.31 12.70 5.43
C SER A 20 -13.69 11.49 4.57
N GLY A 21 -13.45 11.51 3.25
CA GLY A 21 -13.86 10.43 2.34
C GLY A 21 -12.96 10.25 1.12
N GLY A 22 -13.00 9.07 0.50
CA GLY A 22 -12.33 8.80 -0.79
C GLY A 22 -10.81 8.61 -0.76
N LYS A 23 -10.15 8.68 0.41
CA LYS A 23 -8.69 8.56 0.55
C LYS A 23 -8.17 7.24 0.00
N SER A 24 -8.70 6.12 0.51
CA SER A 24 -8.29 4.77 0.08
C SER A 24 -8.52 4.58 -1.41
N THR A 25 -9.70 4.93 -1.92
CA THR A 25 -9.99 4.88 -3.36
C THR A 25 -8.99 5.68 -4.19
N THR A 26 -8.65 6.90 -3.77
CA THR A 26 -7.68 7.75 -4.47
C THR A 26 -6.28 7.14 -4.46
N ILE A 27 -5.89 6.51 -3.35
CA ILE A 27 -4.61 5.82 -3.19
C ILE A 27 -4.51 4.62 -4.13
N PHE A 28 -5.53 3.77 -4.18
CA PHE A 28 -5.52 2.63 -5.09
C PHE A 28 -5.59 3.06 -6.56
N GLN A 29 -6.33 4.13 -6.88
CA GLN A 29 -6.32 4.72 -8.21
C GLN A 29 -4.95 5.29 -8.60
N LEU A 30 -4.26 5.95 -7.67
CA LEU A 30 -2.91 6.44 -7.90
C LEU A 30 -1.93 5.28 -8.08
N ALA A 31 -2.02 4.25 -7.24
CA ALA A 31 -1.15 3.07 -7.31
C ALA A 31 -1.23 2.39 -8.68
N ARG A 32 -2.44 2.24 -9.25
CA ARG A 32 -2.65 1.69 -10.60
C ARG A 32 -2.09 2.54 -11.74
N GLN A 33 -1.81 3.82 -11.49
CA GLN A 33 -1.26 4.74 -12.49
C GLN A 33 0.26 4.87 -12.42
N LEU A 34 0.89 4.34 -11.38
CA LEU A 34 2.35 4.33 -11.22
C LEU A 34 2.94 3.11 -11.93
N SER A 35 4.18 3.24 -12.42
CA SER A 35 4.90 2.10 -13.00
C SER A 35 5.17 1.05 -11.92
N PRO A 36 4.70 -0.20 -12.10
CA PRO A 36 4.90 -1.26 -11.13
C PRO A 36 6.38 -1.59 -10.83
N PRO A 37 6.64 -2.34 -9.74
CA PRO A 37 5.70 -2.72 -8.67
C PRO A 37 5.34 -1.52 -7.77
N VAL A 38 4.13 -1.55 -7.20
CA VAL A 38 3.65 -0.54 -6.24
C VAL A 38 3.17 -1.21 -4.96
N ILE A 39 3.74 -0.82 -3.84
CA ILE A 39 3.32 -1.21 -2.50
C ILE A 39 2.28 -0.23 -2.01
N VAL A 40 1.14 -0.76 -1.58
CA VAL A 40 0.15 -0.05 -0.79
C VAL A 40 0.16 -0.65 0.61
N THR A 41 0.16 0.19 1.65
CA THR A 41 0.06 -0.27 3.04
C THR A 41 -0.75 0.69 3.88
N ALA A 42 -1.43 0.16 4.90
CA ALA A 42 -2.12 0.96 5.91
C ALA A 42 -1.31 0.99 7.20
N THR A 43 -1.29 2.14 7.88
CA THR A 43 -0.75 2.30 9.25
C THR A 43 -1.80 2.08 10.33
N THR A 44 -3.07 2.06 9.93
CA THR A 44 -4.22 1.92 10.82
C THR A 44 -5.18 0.88 10.25
N HIS A 45 -6.20 0.51 11.05
CA HIS A 45 -7.15 -0.55 10.71
C HIS A 45 -7.79 -0.34 9.33
N LEU A 46 -7.52 -1.23 8.38
CA LEU A 46 -8.15 -1.22 7.06
C LEU A 46 -9.39 -2.13 7.09
N ALA A 47 -10.53 -1.62 6.64
CA ALA A 47 -11.74 -2.43 6.53
C ALA A 47 -11.54 -3.53 5.48
N VAL A 48 -12.04 -4.75 5.75
CA VAL A 48 -11.92 -5.91 4.85
C VAL A 48 -12.43 -5.62 3.43
N ASP A 49 -13.49 -4.80 3.31
CA ASP A 49 -14.05 -4.40 2.01
C ASP A 49 -13.07 -3.61 1.12
N GLN A 50 -11.99 -3.06 1.70
CA GLN A 50 -10.96 -2.34 0.97
C GLN A 50 -9.80 -3.25 0.51
N LEU A 51 -9.74 -4.51 0.95
CA LEU A 51 -8.71 -5.47 0.54
C LEU A 51 -8.82 -5.79 -0.95
N GLY A 52 -10.05 -5.86 -1.49
CA GLY A 52 -10.31 -6.14 -2.90
C GLY A 52 -9.92 -5.02 -3.88
N LEU A 53 -9.41 -3.88 -3.38
CA LEU A 53 -8.89 -2.81 -4.23
C LEU A 53 -7.46 -3.09 -4.72
N ALA A 54 -6.76 -4.01 -4.06
CA ALA A 54 -5.44 -4.48 -4.45
C ALA A 54 -5.54 -5.68 -5.40
N ASP A 55 -4.52 -5.85 -6.25
CA ASP A 55 -4.44 -7.03 -7.13
C ASP A 55 -3.93 -8.25 -6.34
N ARG A 56 -3.09 -8.01 -5.33
CA ARG A 56 -2.68 -9.00 -4.31
C ARG A 56 -2.70 -8.41 -2.92
N HIS A 57 -2.99 -9.26 -1.93
CA HIS A 57 -2.94 -8.90 -0.51
C HIS A 57 -2.12 -9.93 0.27
N TYR A 58 -1.13 -9.45 1.01
CA TYR A 58 -0.34 -10.24 1.96
C TYR A 58 -0.58 -9.72 3.38
N VAL A 59 -0.84 -10.66 4.29
CA VAL A 59 -0.90 -10.40 5.73
C VAL A 59 0.48 -10.72 6.29
N VAL A 60 1.14 -9.73 6.89
CA VAL A 60 2.56 -9.83 7.27
C VAL A 60 2.76 -9.64 8.76
N ASN A 61 3.73 -10.37 9.31
CA ASN A 61 4.20 -10.21 10.69
C ASN A 61 5.70 -9.89 10.72
N SER A 62 6.21 -9.53 11.90
CA SER A 62 7.61 -9.12 12.10
C SER A 62 8.66 -10.14 11.64
N SER A 63 8.31 -11.43 11.58
CA SER A 63 9.20 -12.51 11.17
C SER A 63 9.23 -12.80 9.66
N GLU A 64 8.36 -12.19 8.87
CA GLU A 64 8.29 -12.51 7.44
C GLU A 64 9.54 -12.06 6.66
N ASN A 65 9.91 -12.94 5.73
CA ASN A 65 10.90 -12.66 4.69
C ASN A 65 10.18 -12.41 3.36
N PHE A 66 10.60 -11.38 2.64
CA PHE A 66 9.99 -10.95 1.37
C PHE A 66 10.75 -11.43 0.14
N ASP A 67 11.81 -12.22 0.34
CA ASP A 67 12.69 -12.72 -0.72
C ASP A 67 11.95 -13.61 -1.74
N ASP A 68 10.90 -14.31 -1.30
CA ASP A 68 10.10 -15.22 -2.14
C ASP A 68 8.91 -14.52 -2.84
N ILE A 69 8.69 -13.23 -2.61
CA ILE A 69 7.61 -12.50 -3.28
C ILE A 69 8.03 -12.23 -4.72
N GLU A 70 7.29 -12.80 -5.66
CA GLU A 70 7.40 -12.39 -7.06
C GLU A 70 6.82 -10.98 -7.24
N TRP A 71 7.69 -9.99 -7.38
CA TRP A 71 7.34 -8.60 -7.65
C TRP A 71 6.93 -8.43 -9.12
N ARG A 72 5.71 -8.86 -9.46
CA ARG A 72 5.09 -8.67 -10.78
C ARG A 72 4.46 -7.29 -10.92
N GLU A 73 3.97 -6.98 -12.12
CA GLU A 73 3.36 -5.70 -12.50
C GLU A 73 1.99 -5.42 -11.84
N GLU A 74 1.90 -5.44 -10.51
CA GLU A 74 0.64 -5.43 -9.78
C GLU A 74 0.65 -4.43 -8.60
N VAL A 75 -0.55 -4.01 -8.17
CA VAL A 75 -0.74 -3.26 -6.92
C VAL A 75 -0.80 -4.26 -5.76
N ILE A 76 0.23 -4.27 -4.92
CA ILE A 76 0.37 -5.21 -3.81
C ILE A 76 0.05 -4.50 -2.50
N LEU A 77 -0.96 -5.00 -1.78
CA LEU A 77 -1.34 -4.53 -0.46
C LEU A 77 -0.67 -5.38 0.62
N PHE A 78 -0.05 -4.71 1.58
CA PHE A 78 0.48 -5.33 2.80
C PHE A 78 -0.29 -4.82 4.02
N THR A 79 -0.75 -5.72 4.88
CA THR A 79 -1.43 -5.38 6.16
C THR A 79 -0.90 -6.26 7.29
N GLY A 80 -1.16 -5.85 8.54
CA GLY A 80 -1.07 -6.73 9.69
C GLY A 80 -2.25 -7.69 9.79
N GLU A 81 -2.27 -8.48 10.87
CA GLU A 81 -3.29 -9.52 11.12
C GLU A 81 -4.72 -8.98 11.13
N LEU A 82 -5.67 -9.86 10.79
CA LEU A 82 -7.10 -9.57 10.89
C LEU A 82 -7.51 -9.54 12.37
N SER A 83 -8.07 -8.43 12.82
CA SER A 83 -8.69 -8.31 14.15
C SER A 83 -10.13 -8.84 14.15
N ASN A 84 -10.61 -9.19 15.34
CA ASN A 84 -11.95 -9.77 15.56
C ASN A 84 -13.12 -8.85 15.16
N ASP A 85 -12.85 -7.59 14.85
CA ASP A 85 -13.83 -6.59 14.41
C ASP A 85 -13.96 -6.50 12.87
N GLY A 86 -13.33 -7.43 12.13
CA GLY A 86 -13.39 -7.46 10.66
C GLY A 86 -12.54 -6.37 10.00
N ARG A 87 -11.44 -5.98 10.64
CA ARG A 87 -10.45 -5.04 10.10
C ARG A 87 -9.07 -5.65 10.12
N THR A 88 -8.20 -5.31 9.18
CA THR A 88 -6.79 -5.71 9.25
C THR A 88 -6.00 -4.66 10.01
N GLN A 89 -5.05 -5.07 10.84
CA GLN A 89 -4.15 -4.15 11.51
C GLN A 89 -3.19 -3.46 10.52
N GLY A 90 -2.57 -2.37 10.95
CA GLY A 90 -1.48 -1.76 10.21
C GLY A 90 -0.23 -2.64 10.25
N ILE A 91 0.70 -2.45 9.32
CA ILE A 91 1.98 -3.15 9.37
C ILE A 91 2.85 -2.63 10.52
N GLU A 92 3.66 -3.51 11.09
CA GLU A 92 4.65 -3.09 12.08
C GLU A 92 5.70 -2.14 11.46
N LYS A 93 6.21 -1.20 12.27
CA LYS A 93 7.24 -0.24 11.85
C LYS A 93 8.52 -0.91 11.31
N ILE A 94 8.84 -2.11 11.80
CA ILE A 94 10.01 -2.86 11.32
C ILE A 94 9.84 -3.31 9.88
N ILE A 95 8.62 -3.72 9.49
CA ILE A 95 8.27 -4.09 8.12
C ILE A 95 8.25 -2.86 7.22
N TRP A 96 7.69 -1.74 7.68
CA TRP A 96 7.75 -0.48 6.95
C TRP A 96 9.19 -0.07 6.60
N ARG A 97 10.14 -0.21 7.53
CA ARG A 97 11.56 0.09 7.27
C ARG A 97 12.18 -0.82 6.22
N LYS A 98 11.74 -2.08 6.11
CA LYS A 98 12.19 -2.98 5.04
C LYS A 98 11.74 -2.44 3.67
N PHE A 99 10.50 -1.98 3.54
CA PHE A 99 9.97 -1.41 2.29
C PHE A 99 10.63 -0.09 1.88
N VAL A 100 10.83 0.85 2.81
CA VAL A 100 11.43 2.16 2.50
C VAL A 100 12.87 2.05 1.97
N ASN A 101 13.60 1.00 2.36
CA ASN A 101 14.94 0.74 1.84
C ASN A 101 14.92 0.12 0.44
N TRP A 102 13.75 -0.28 -0.07
CA TRP A 102 13.59 -0.86 -1.39
C TRP A 102 13.45 0.25 -2.44
N ARG A 103 14.58 0.59 -3.08
CA ARG A 103 14.70 1.74 -4.00
C ARG A 103 13.88 1.63 -5.30
N SER A 104 13.26 0.48 -5.56
CA SER A 104 12.60 0.17 -6.84
C SER A 104 11.07 0.20 -6.78
N VAL A 105 10.46 0.45 -5.61
CA VAL A 105 9.03 0.26 -5.39
C VAL A 105 8.36 1.59 -5.01
N GLY A 106 7.27 1.95 -5.68
CA GLY A 106 6.43 3.08 -5.26
C GLY A 106 5.69 2.69 -3.98
N ILE A 107 5.78 3.49 -2.92
CA ILE A 107 5.12 3.19 -1.64
C ILE A 107 4.03 4.21 -1.39
N VAL A 108 2.80 3.73 -1.22
CA VAL A 108 1.65 4.56 -0.86
C VAL A 108 1.11 4.13 0.50
N GLN A 109 1.04 5.09 1.43
CA GLN A 109 0.70 4.86 2.83
C GLN A 109 -0.55 5.68 3.21
N PHE A 110 -1.42 5.11 4.06
CA PHE A 110 -2.56 5.82 4.66
C PHE A 110 -2.88 5.40 6.09
#